data_AF-A0AAN9MBY1-F1
#
_entry.id   AF-A0AAN9MBY1-F1
#
_cell.length_a   1.000
_cell.length_b   1.000
_cell.length_c   1.000
_cell.angle_alpha   90.00
_cell.angle_beta   90.00
_cell.angle_gamma   90.00
#
_symmetry.space_group_name_H-M   'P 1'
#
loop_
_entity.id
_entity.type
_entity.pdbx_description
1 polymer ?
#
loop_
_entity_poly.entity_id
_entity_poly.type
_entity_poly.pdbx_seq_one_letter_code
_entity_poly.pdbx_strand_id
1 'polypeptide(L)'
;MNGGAAPPSGEASVKRRRGHKTVSVNGVKVVGEAMGKNSMHYSEASFMKWTVADAVHVATYHWMPCLFALGLLFFMAVEYTLRMVPSSSPPFDLGFLATRSLHRMLESSPHLNTVLAALNTVFVGMQTSYILWTWLIEGRPRATISALFMFTCRGILGYSTQLPLPQGFLGSGVDFPVGNVSFFLFFSGHVAGSVIASLDMRRMRRWELAWSFDVLNVLQAVRLLGTRGHYTIDLAVGVGAGILFDFLAGQYEDSKRKMPSHPPLPSKQTSIA
;
A
#
# COMPACT_ATOMS: atom_id res chain seq x y z
N MET A 1 -30.22 17.35 61.28
CA MET A 1 -28.91 18.03 61.25
C MET A 1 -28.30 17.70 59.90
N ASN A 2 -28.70 18.32 58.79
CA ASN A 2 -28.45 19.67 58.27
C ASN A 2 -27.00 19.98 57.84
N GLY A 3 -26.84 20.28 56.54
CA GLY A 3 -25.71 20.97 55.88
C GLY A 3 -24.79 20.05 55.06
N GLY A 4 -24.73 20.05 53.72
CA GLY A 4 -25.29 20.92 52.69
C GLY A 4 -24.20 21.64 51.88
N ALA A 5 -24.29 21.51 50.54
CA ALA A 5 -23.88 22.45 49.47
C ALA A 5 -22.72 22.05 48.53
N ALA A 6 -23.03 22.23 47.24
CA ALA A 6 -22.33 21.89 46.00
C ALA A 6 -21.53 23.12 45.44
N PRO A 7 -20.90 23.03 44.24
CA PRO A 7 -19.72 23.83 43.83
C PRO A 7 -20.06 25.08 43.00
N PRO A 8 -19.04 25.82 42.51
CA PRO A 8 -19.21 26.66 41.33
C PRO A 8 -18.22 26.37 40.17
N SER A 9 -18.79 26.61 38.99
CA SER A 9 -18.32 26.74 37.62
C SER A 9 -17.36 27.90 37.34
N GLY A 10 -16.66 27.88 36.19
CA GLY A 10 -16.22 29.12 35.51
C GLY A 10 -15.14 28.97 34.45
N GLU A 11 -15.52 29.04 33.18
CA GLU A 11 -14.65 29.26 32.01
C GLU A 11 -13.88 30.59 32.07
N ALA A 12 -12.69 30.66 31.47
CA ALA A 12 -12.16 31.92 30.92
C ALA A 12 -11.15 31.69 29.79
N SER A 13 -11.66 31.74 28.56
CA SER A 13 -10.91 31.94 27.31
C SER A 13 -10.38 33.38 27.24
N VAL A 14 -9.05 33.57 27.12
CA VAL A 14 -8.44 34.90 26.93
C VAL A 14 -8.10 35.10 25.46
N LYS A 15 -9.03 35.74 24.75
CA LYS A 15 -8.89 36.22 23.36
C LYS A 15 -8.31 37.65 23.38
N ARG A 16 -7.01 37.80 23.14
CA ARG A 16 -6.33 39.11 23.15
C ARG A 16 -6.47 39.83 21.79
N ARG A 17 -7.52 40.64 21.65
CA ARG A 17 -7.74 41.56 20.52
C ARG A 17 -7.13 42.92 20.87
N ARG A 18 -5.99 43.30 20.27
CA ARG A 18 -5.47 44.67 20.32
C ARG A 18 -6.09 45.49 19.18
N GLY A 19 -7.06 46.33 19.52
CA GLY A 19 -7.49 47.43 18.65
C GLY A 19 -6.58 48.63 18.91
N HIS A 20 -5.95 49.15 17.85
CA HIS A 20 -5.29 50.46 17.88
C HIS A 20 -6.29 51.49 17.36
N LYS A 21 -6.71 52.42 18.22
CA LYS A 21 -7.45 53.63 17.85
C LYS A 21 -6.76 54.80 18.52
N THR A 22 -6.16 55.69 17.73
CA THR A 22 -5.99 57.12 18.01
C THR A 22 -5.74 57.81 16.67
N VAL A 23 -6.76 58.47 16.12
CA VAL A 23 -7.05 59.92 16.21
C VAL A 23 -6.09 60.75 15.36
N SER A 24 -6.68 61.40 14.35
CA SER A 24 -6.07 62.34 13.40
C SER A 24 -6.17 63.76 13.94
N VAL A 25 -5.08 64.53 13.86
CA VAL A 25 -5.09 66.00 13.98
C VAL A 25 -4.05 66.58 13.02
N ASN A 26 -4.50 67.56 12.22
CA ASN A 26 -3.78 68.55 11.40
C ASN A 26 -2.95 68.07 10.20
N GLY A 27 -3.47 68.39 9.01
CA GLY A 27 -2.88 68.07 7.72
C GLY A 27 -1.76 69.02 7.28
N VAL A 28 -0.73 68.42 6.70
CA VAL A 28 -0.03 68.89 5.50
C VAL A 28 0.44 67.63 4.75
N LYS A 29 0.08 67.52 3.48
CA LYS A 29 0.59 66.51 2.54
C LYS A 29 2.02 66.88 2.17
N VAL A 30 2.99 66.03 2.49
CA VAL A 30 4.29 66.00 1.79
C VAL A 30 4.49 64.57 1.31
N VAL A 31 4.46 64.42 -0.01
CA VAL A 31 4.82 63.19 -0.71
C VAL A 31 6.33 63.07 -0.65
N GLY A 32 6.82 62.20 0.23
CA GLY A 32 8.20 61.74 0.26
C GLY A 32 8.21 60.25 -0.02
N GLU A 33 8.53 59.89 -1.26
CA GLU A 33 8.88 58.52 -1.63
C GLU A 33 10.09 58.07 -0.81
N ALA A 34 9.84 57.39 0.30
CA ALA A 34 10.82 56.49 0.88
C ALA A 34 10.49 55.10 0.36
N MET A 35 11.20 54.70 -0.69
CA MET A 35 11.24 53.35 -1.24
C MET A 35 11.57 52.39 -0.09
N GLY A 36 10.52 51.88 0.54
CA GLY A 36 10.61 50.84 1.55
C GLY A 36 11.33 49.68 0.91
N LYS A 37 12.58 49.48 1.31
CA LYS A 37 13.34 48.28 0.97
C LYS A 37 12.44 47.12 1.38
N ASN A 38 11.86 46.45 0.39
CA ASN A 38 11.30 45.12 0.56
C ASN A 38 12.47 44.29 1.07
N SER A 39 12.61 44.15 2.39
CA SER A 39 13.48 43.15 2.96
C SER A 39 12.85 41.84 2.54
N MET A 40 13.37 41.28 1.43
CA MET A 40 13.18 39.89 1.11
C MET A 40 13.59 39.13 2.37
N HIS A 41 12.59 38.65 3.10
CA HIS A 41 12.77 37.67 4.16
C HIS A 41 13.31 36.44 3.45
N TYR A 42 14.64 36.35 3.33
CA TYR A 42 15.29 35.07 3.08
C TYR A 42 14.95 34.22 4.30
N SER A 43 13.90 33.40 4.17
CA SER A 43 13.62 32.35 5.13
C SER A 43 14.87 31.47 5.12
N GLU A 44 15.67 31.53 6.20
CA GLU A 44 16.80 30.63 6.38
C GLU A 44 16.34 29.20 6.09
N ALA A 45 17.11 28.50 5.25
CA ALA A 45 16.78 27.14 4.89
C ALA A 45 16.74 26.27 6.16
N SER A 46 15.75 25.39 6.28
CA SER A 46 15.47 24.63 7.51
C SER A 46 16.71 23.89 8.06
N PHE A 47 17.58 23.40 7.17
CA PHE A 47 18.81 22.69 7.55
C PHE A 47 19.88 23.59 8.20
N MET A 48 19.83 24.91 8.02
CA MET A 48 20.76 25.85 8.67
C MET A 48 20.52 25.96 10.19
N LYS A 49 19.34 25.52 10.65
CA LYS A 49 18.97 25.50 12.06
C LYS A 49 19.26 24.15 12.72
N TRP A 50 19.76 23.16 11.97
CA TRP A 50 20.03 21.84 12.50
C TRP A 50 21.31 21.82 13.32
N THR A 51 21.20 21.29 14.52
CA THR A 51 22.34 20.95 15.36
C THR A 51 22.72 19.47 15.20
N VAL A 52 23.90 19.09 15.69
CA VAL A 52 24.32 17.68 15.76
C VAL A 52 23.33 16.84 16.59
N ALA A 53 22.72 17.44 17.62
CA ALA A 53 21.70 16.78 18.42
C ALA A 53 20.44 16.47 17.59
N ASP A 54 20.02 17.37 16.71
CA ASP A 54 18.88 17.14 15.81
C ASP A 54 19.17 16.02 14.80
N ALA A 55 20.40 15.97 14.28
CA ALA A 55 20.81 14.90 13.37
C ALA A 55 20.81 13.52 14.06
N VAL A 56 21.35 13.43 15.28
CA VAL A 56 21.31 12.19 16.08
C VAL A 56 19.87 11.82 16.45
N HIS A 57 19.02 12.81 16.75
CA HIS A 57 17.61 12.59 17.03
C HIS A 57 16.88 11.99 15.82
N VAL A 58 17.12 12.52 14.62
CA VAL A 58 16.55 11.97 13.39
C VAL A 58 17.05 10.55 13.11
N ALA A 59 18.35 10.28 13.30
CA ALA A 59 18.89 8.94 13.10
C ALA A 59 18.31 7.89 14.07
N THR A 60 17.98 8.30 15.30
CA THR A 60 17.46 7.39 16.35
C THR A 60 15.94 7.23 16.29
N TYR A 61 15.19 8.32 16.12
CA TYR A 61 13.72 8.30 16.12
C TYR A 61 13.12 8.07 14.72
N HIS A 62 13.82 8.47 13.66
CA HIS A 62 13.41 8.29 12.27
C HIS A 62 14.41 7.42 11.51
N TRP A 63 14.81 6.31 12.14
CA TRP A 63 15.79 5.36 11.59
C TRP A 63 15.38 4.79 10.22
N MET A 64 14.08 4.61 9.96
CA MET A 64 13.56 4.12 8.67
C MET A 64 13.93 5.06 7.50
N PRO A 65 13.53 6.35 7.50
CA PRO A 65 14.01 7.32 6.51
C PRO A 65 15.53 7.35 6.33
N CYS A 66 16.30 7.27 7.42
CA CYS A 66 17.76 7.22 7.35
C CYS A 66 18.27 5.96 6.65
N LEU A 67 17.71 4.79 6.96
CA LEU A 67 18.03 3.54 6.29
C LEU A 67 17.69 3.60 4.79
N PHE A 68 16.54 4.18 4.42
CA PHE A 68 16.18 4.39 3.02
C PHE A 68 17.11 5.39 2.32
N ALA A 69 17.55 6.45 3.00
CA ALA A 69 18.52 7.39 2.44
C ALA A 69 19.88 6.73 2.20
N LEU A 70 20.37 5.93 3.15
CA LEU A 70 21.59 5.14 2.96
C LEU A 70 21.45 4.12 1.82
N GLY A 71 20.31 3.43 1.76
CA GLY A 71 19.97 2.52 0.68
C GLY A 71 19.93 3.22 -0.69
N LEU A 72 19.33 4.41 -0.77
CA LEU A 72 19.30 5.23 -1.99
C LEU A 72 20.71 5.56 -2.46
N LEU A 73 21.57 6.05 -1.57
CA LEU A 73 22.96 6.38 -1.90
C LEU A 73 23.74 5.15 -2.36
N PHE A 74 23.54 4.01 -1.70
CA PHE A 74 24.13 2.73 -2.09
C PHE A 74 23.66 2.33 -3.50
N PHE A 75 22.35 2.33 -3.77
CA PHE A 75 21.82 1.93 -5.07
C PHE A 75 22.16 2.91 -6.19
N MET A 76 22.31 4.22 -5.91
CA MET A 76 22.87 5.16 -6.88
C MET A 76 24.30 4.76 -7.27
N ALA A 77 25.16 4.41 -6.30
CA ALA A 77 26.52 3.95 -6.60
C ALA A 77 26.52 2.63 -7.39
N VAL A 78 25.61 1.71 -7.08
CA VAL A 78 25.41 0.48 -7.85
C VAL A 78 24.96 0.81 -9.27
N GLU A 79 23.96 1.66 -9.46
CA GLU A 79 23.43 2.05 -10.78
C GLU A 79 24.53 2.62 -11.69
N TYR A 80 25.42 3.47 -11.15
CA TYR A 80 26.57 4.00 -11.90
C TYR A 80 27.62 2.96 -12.30
N THR A 81 27.62 1.79 -11.65
CA THR A 81 28.61 0.72 -11.91
C THR A 81 27.98 -0.54 -12.53
N LEU A 82 26.66 -0.60 -12.62
CA LEU A 82 25.91 -1.75 -13.10
C LEU A 82 25.92 -1.78 -14.63
N ARG A 83 26.42 -2.88 -15.20
CA ARG A 83 26.34 -3.12 -16.64
C ARG A 83 24.93 -3.56 -16.99
N MET A 84 24.29 -2.86 -17.93
CA MET A 84 22.99 -3.26 -18.43
C MET A 84 23.03 -4.66 -19.04
N VAL A 85 21.98 -5.44 -18.79
CA VAL A 85 21.82 -6.75 -19.42
C VAL A 85 21.61 -6.54 -20.93
N PRO A 86 22.37 -7.22 -21.81
CA PRO A 86 22.19 -7.08 -23.25
C PRO A 86 20.79 -7.49 -23.70
N SER A 87 20.26 -6.85 -24.75
CA SER A 87 18.92 -7.15 -25.29
C SER A 87 18.76 -8.59 -25.82
N SER A 88 19.86 -9.28 -26.13
CA SER A 88 19.87 -10.68 -26.55
C SER A 88 19.88 -11.68 -25.39
N SER A 89 20.03 -11.22 -24.16
CA SER A 89 20.11 -12.07 -22.96
C SER A 89 18.75 -12.12 -22.25
N PRO A 90 18.42 -13.24 -21.57
CA PRO A 90 17.22 -13.29 -20.74
C PRO A 90 17.30 -12.26 -19.60
N PRO A 91 16.15 -11.79 -19.07
CA PRO A 91 16.14 -10.88 -17.94
C PRO A 91 16.89 -11.45 -16.74
N PHE A 92 17.72 -10.61 -16.10
CA PHE A 92 18.40 -10.97 -14.88
C PHE A 92 17.45 -10.89 -13.68
N ASP A 93 17.42 -11.94 -12.87
CA ASP A 93 16.55 -12.02 -11.69
C ASP A 93 17.31 -12.63 -10.50
N LEU A 94 17.41 -11.86 -9.40
CA LEU A 94 18.12 -12.29 -8.20
C LEU A 94 17.41 -13.45 -7.47
N GLY A 95 16.08 -13.47 -7.47
CA GLY A 95 15.31 -14.56 -6.87
C GLY A 95 15.57 -15.88 -7.58
N PHE A 96 15.69 -15.86 -8.91
CA PHE A 96 16.08 -17.02 -9.71
C PHE A 96 17.47 -17.55 -9.38
N LEU A 97 18.43 -16.67 -9.08
CA LEU A 97 19.74 -17.08 -8.59
C LEU A 97 19.64 -17.69 -7.20
N ALA A 98 18.90 -17.04 -6.30
CA ALA A 98 18.70 -17.49 -4.93
C ALA A 98 18.00 -18.86 -4.85
N THR A 99 17.05 -19.13 -5.75
CA THR A 99 16.30 -20.39 -5.81
C THR A 99 16.87 -21.41 -6.79
N ARG A 100 18.09 -21.23 -7.30
CA ARG A 100 18.69 -22.13 -8.29
C ARG A 100 18.81 -23.59 -7.82
N SER A 101 19.11 -23.81 -6.55
CA SER A 101 19.18 -25.16 -5.97
C SER A 101 17.81 -25.84 -5.94
N LEU A 102 16.80 -25.11 -5.47
CA LEU A 102 15.39 -25.53 -5.49
C LEU A 102 14.95 -25.85 -6.91
N HIS A 103 15.25 -24.98 -7.87
CA HIS A 103 14.93 -25.17 -9.28
C HIS A 103 15.45 -26.50 -9.82
N ARG A 104 16.75 -26.80 -9.60
CA ARG A 104 17.36 -28.08 -9.99
C ARG A 104 16.70 -29.28 -9.32
N MET A 105 16.35 -29.16 -8.04
CA MET A 105 15.66 -30.22 -7.32
C MET A 105 14.28 -30.51 -7.94
N LEU A 106 13.50 -29.47 -8.23
CA LEU A 106 12.18 -29.60 -8.87
C LEU A 106 12.27 -30.13 -10.29
N GLU A 107 13.28 -29.72 -11.05
CA GLU A 107 13.56 -30.24 -12.39
C GLU A 107 13.90 -31.74 -12.34
N SER A 108 14.72 -32.16 -11.37
CA SER A 108 15.09 -33.57 -11.18
C SER A 108 13.97 -34.46 -10.63
N SER A 109 12.92 -33.87 -10.05
CA SER A 109 11.80 -34.61 -9.43
C SER A 109 10.44 -34.05 -9.86
N PRO A 110 9.90 -34.54 -11.01
CA PRO A 110 8.59 -34.12 -11.51
C PRO A 110 7.44 -34.38 -10.53
N HIS A 111 7.55 -35.44 -9.72
CA HIS A 111 6.55 -35.77 -8.70
C HIS A 111 6.52 -34.71 -7.60
N LEU A 112 7.70 -34.29 -7.10
CA LEU A 112 7.78 -33.21 -6.11
C LEU A 112 7.23 -31.90 -6.66
N ASN A 113 7.55 -31.54 -7.91
CA ASN A 113 6.98 -30.35 -8.55
C ASN A 113 5.45 -30.43 -8.60
N THR A 114 4.90 -31.59 -8.95
CA THR A 114 3.44 -31.80 -9.02
C THR A 114 2.77 -31.72 -7.65
N VAL A 115 3.38 -32.27 -6.60
CA VAL A 115 2.86 -32.14 -5.23
C VAL A 115 2.86 -30.68 -4.78
N LEU A 116 3.96 -29.96 -5.00
CA LEU A 116 4.04 -28.54 -4.64
C LEU A 116 3.09 -27.67 -5.47
N ALA A 117 2.86 -28.03 -6.75
CA ALA A 117 1.85 -27.40 -7.59
C ALA A 117 0.46 -27.58 -7.01
N ALA A 118 0.10 -28.82 -6.63
CA ALA A 118 -1.19 -29.11 -6.01
C ALA A 118 -1.38 -28.33 -4.70
N LEU A 119 -0.35 -28.26 -3.84
CA LEU A 119 -0.41 -27.48 -2.60
C LEU A 119 -0.60 -25.98 -2.86
N ASN A 120 0.10 -25.41 -3.84
CA ASN A 120 -0.11 -24.03 -4.26
C ASN A 120 -1.55 -23.80 -4.76
N THR A 121 -2.09 -24.72 -5.55
CA THR A 121 -3.46 -24.65 -6.07
C THR A 121 -4.49 -24.72 -4.93
N VAL A 122 -4.29 -25.60 -3.95
CA VAL A 122 -5.12 -25.66 -2.73
C VAL A 122 -5.07 -24.32 -2.01
N PHE A 123 -3.89 -23.73 -1.85
CA PHE A 123 -3.76 -22.45 -1.16
C PHE A 123 -4.45 -21.29 -1.90
N VAL A 124 -4.38 -21.24 -3.24
CA VAL A 124 -5.17 -20.29 -4.05
C VAL A 124 -6.67 -20.51 -3.86
N GLY A 125 -7.09 -21.77 -3.82
CA GLY A 125 -8.46 -22.15 -3.47
C GLY A 125 -8.86 -21.57 -2.11
N MET A 126 -8.03 -21.76 -1.08
CA MET A 126 -8.27 -21.20 0.25
C MET A 126 -8.38 -19.66 0.24
N GLN A 127 -7.52 -18.95 -0.50
CA GLN A 127 -7.59 -17.50 -0.65
C GLN A 127 -8.93 -17.07 -1.26
N THR A 128 -9.32 -17.72 -2.36
CA THR A 128 -10.56 -17.42 -3.08
C THR A 128 -11.78 -17.71 -2.21
N SER A 129 -11.80 -18.88 -1.57
CA SER A 129 -12.87 -19.29 -0.65
C SER A 129 -12.99 -18.34 0.53
N TYR A 130 -11.88 -17.91 1.13
CA TYR A 130 -11.90 -16.94 2.21
C TYR A 130 -12.50 -15.60 1.76
N ILE A 131 -12.00 -15.04 0.64
CA ILE A 131 -12.49 -13.74 0.14
C ILE A 131 -13.98 -13.81 -0.17
N LEU A 132 -14.45 -14.86 -0.85
CA LEU A 132 -15.88 -15.05 -1.13
C LEU A 132 -16.69 -15.27 0.14
N TRP A 133 -16.18 -16.04 1.10
CA TRP A 133 -16.84 -16.26 2.39
C TRP A 133 -17.04 -14.96 3.16
N THR A 134 -16.00 -14.11 3.24
CA THR A 134 -16.10 -12.82 3.95
C THR A 134 -17.17 -11.91 3.36
N TRP A 135 -17.40 -11.98 2.05
CA TRP A 135 -18.47 -11.22 1.41
C TRP A 135 -19.85 -11.87 1.56
N LEU A 136 -19.98 -13.14 1.16
CA LEU A 136 -21.28 -13.81 1.06
C LEU A 136 -21.88 -14.16 2.42
N ILE A 137 -21.03 -14.49 3.41
CA ILE A 137 -21.49 -14.97 4.72
C ILE A 137 -21.31 -13.91 5.80
N GLU A 138 -20.15 -13.23 5.82
CA GLU A 138 -19.89 -12.22 6.85
C GLU A 138 -20.36 -10.81 6.45
N GLY A 139 -20.78 -10.60 5.19
CA GLY A 139 -21.28 -9.32 4.70
C GLY A 139 -20.21 -8.21 4.63
N ARG A 140 -18.92 -8.59 4.56
CA ARG A 140 -17.77 -7.67 4.55
C ARG A 140 -17.17 -7.58 3.14
N PRO A 141 -17.55 -6.60 2.31
CA PRO A 141 -17.19 -6.59 0.90
C PRO A 141 -15.74 -6.15 0.63
N ARG A 142 -15.02 -5.58 1.61
CA ARG A 142 -13.70 -4.97 1.40
C ARG A 142 -12.70 -5.88 0.71
N ALA A 143 -12.56 -7.11 1.18
CA ALA A 143 -11.62 -8.08 0.61
C ALA A 143 -11.98 -8.41 -0.85
N THR A 144 -13.27 -8.52 -1.15
CA THR A 144 -13.78 -8.77 -2.51
C THR A 144 -13.55 -7.57 -3.43
N ILE A 145 -13.84 -6.35 -2.98
CA ILE A 145 -13.58 -5.12 -3.75
C ILE A 145 -12.08 -4.99 -4.04
N SER A 146 -11.24 -5.26 -3.04
CA SER A 146 -9.77 -5.27 -3.18
C SER A 146 -9.33 -6.28 -4.24
N ALA A 147 -9.86 -7.50 -4.21
CA ALA A 147 -9.56 -8.53 -5.18
C ALA A 147 -10.02 -8.15 -6.60
N LEU A 148 -11.21 -7.53 -6.74
CA LEU A 148 -11.70 -7.05 -8.03
C LEU A 148 -10.80 -5.96 -8.62
N PHE A 149 -10.43 -4.95 -7.82
CA PHE A 149 -9.50 -3.91 -8.26
C PHE A 149 -8.16 -4.52 -8.67
N MET A 150 -7.62 -5.39 -7.82
CA MET A 150 -6.34 -6.04 -8.05
C MET A 150 -6.32 -6.88 -9.32
N PHE A 151 -7.25 -7.82 -9.51
CA PHE A 151 -7.28 -8.69 -10.68
C PHE A 151 -7.60 -7.93 -11.97
N THR A 152 -8.43 -6.87 -11.90
CA THR A 152 -8.70 -6.01 -13.06
C THR A 152 -7.44 -5.25 -13.49
N CYS A 153 -6.78 -4.57 -12.55
CA CYS A 153 -5.55 -3.84 -12.85
C CYS A 153 -4.43 -4.78 -13.30
N ARG A 154 -4.32 -5.97 -12.70
CA ARG A 154 -3.39 -7.01 -13.14
C ARG A 154 -3.65 -7.43 -14.59
N GLY A 155 -4.91 -7.65 -14.97
CA GLY A 155 -5.28 -7.98 -16.35
C GLY A 155 -4.89 -6.89 -17.35
N ILE A 156 -5.14 -5.63 -17.00
CA ILE A 156 -4.76 -4.48 -17.83
C ILE A 156 -3.24 -4.39 -17.97
N LEU A 157 -2.50 -4.36 -16.85
CA LEU A 157 -1.05 -4.21 -16.86
C LEU A 157 -0.33 -5.37 -17.52
N GLY A 158 -0.77 -6.61 -17.26
CA GLY A 158 -0.19 -7.77 -17.90
C GLY A 158 -0.45 -7.82 -19.41
N TYR A 159 -1.57 -7.28 -19.88
CA TYR A 159 -1.83 -7.15 -21.31
C TYR A 159 -1.00 -6.03 -21.93
N SER A 160 -0.90 -4.89 -21.25
CA SER A 160 -0.09 -3.75 -21.70
C SER A 160 1.41 -4.03 -21.66
N THR A 161 1.87 -4.97 -20.84
CA THR A 161 3.29 -5.31 -20.72
C THR A 161 3.46 -6.79 -20.40
N GLN A 162 3.85 -7.56 -21.42
CA GLN A 162 4.12 -8.99 -21.28
C GLN A 162 5.61 -9.22 -21.05
N LEU A 163 5.95 -9.79 -19.89
CA LEU A 163 7.29 -10.30 -19.65
C LEU A 163 7.45 -11.65 -20.35
N PRO A 164 8.64 -11.95 -20.92
CA PRO A 164 8.89 -13.25 -21.52
C PRO A 164 8.83 -14.34 -20.45
N LEU A 165 8.27 -15.50 -20.80
CA LEU A 165 8.30 -16.67 -19.93
C LEU A 165 9.77 -17.04 -19.64
N PRO A 166 10.18 -17.17 -18.37
CA PRO A 166 11.56 -17.52 -18.04
C PRO A 166 12.01 -18.84 -18.67
N GLN A 167 13.27 -18.87 -19.12
CA GLN A 167 13.89 -20.11 -19.60
C GLN A 167 13.95 -21.14 -18.46
N GLY A 168 13.47 -22.35 -18.73
CA GLY A 168 13.38 -23.43 -17.74
C GLY A 168 12.11 -23.38 -16.88
N PHE A 169 11.03 -22.73 -17.31
CA PHE A 169 9.76 -22.80 -16.59
C PHE A 169 9.30 -24.25 -16.38
N LEU A 170 9.06 -24.61 -15.11
CA LEU A 170 8.60 -25.94 -14.69
C LEU A 170 7.08 -25.91 -14.40
N GLY A 171 6.28 -25.98 -15.46
CA GLY A 171 4.83 -26.09 -15.32
C GLY A 171 4.38 -27.48 -14.83
N SER A 172 3.23 -27.53 -14.17
CA SER A 172 2.52 -28.77 -13.86
C SER A 172 1.06 -28.70 -14.33
N GLY A 173 0.48 -29.82 -14.76
CA GLY A 173 -0.93 -29.89 -15.18
C GLY A 173 -1.93 -29.63 -14.06
N VAL A 174 -1.47 -29.54 -12.80
CA VAL A 174 -2.29 -29.20 -11.63
C VAL A 174 -2.03 -27.78 -11.11
N ASP A 175 -1.14 -27.01 -11.76
CA ASP A 175 -0.95 -25.60 -11.43
C ASP A 175 -2.22 -24.82 -11.77
N PHE A 176 -2.69 -23.98 -10.84
CA PHE A 176 -3.76 -23.05 -11.14
C PHE A 176 -3.18 -21.66 -11.47
N PRO A 177 -3.55 -21.10 -12.65
CA PRO A 177 -4.49 -21.63 -13.63
C PRO A 177 -3.92 -22.76 -14.49
N VAL A 178 -4.81 -23.69 -14.86
CA VAL A 178 -4.47 -24.96 -15.52
C VAL A 178 -4.18 -24.74 -17.01
N GLY A 179 -3.05 -25.28 -17.48
CA GLY A 179 -2.65 -25.31 -18.89
C GLY A 179 -1.70 -24.18 -19.28
N ASN A 180 -1.09 -24.29 -20.46
CA ASN A 180 -0.28 -23.22 -21.10
C ASN A 180 -1.12 -22.00 -21.50
N VAL A 181 -2.09 -21.61 -20.67
CA VAL A 181 -2.84 -20.37 -20.86
C VAL A 181 -1.86 -19.26 -20.51
N SER A 182 -1.59 -18.38 -21.49
CA SER A 182 -0.69 -17.25 -21.39
C SER A 182 -1.08 -16.38 -20.20
N PHE A 183 -0.56 -16.71 -19.02
CA PHE A 183 -0.95 -16.02 -17.81
C PHE A 183 -0.20 -14.70 -17.78
N PHE A 184 -0.91 -13.62 -17.48
CA PHE A 184 -0.31 -12.33 -17.21
C PHE A 184 0.69 -12.49 -16.05
N LEU A 185 1.98 -12.60 -16.40
CA LEU A 185 3.07 -12.81 -15.44
C LEU A 185 3.20 -11.62 -14.48
N PHE A 186 2.90 -10.42 -14.99
CA PHE A 186 3.04 -9.19 -14.22
C PHE A 186 1.69 -8.63 -13.75
N PHE A 187 1.47 -8.35 -12.46
CA PHE A 187 2.20 -8.81 -11.27
C PHE A 187 1.57 -10.09 -10.70
N SER A 188 2.15 -10.68 -9.65
CA SER A 188 1.67 -11.96 -9.09
C SER A 188 0.32 -11.82 -8.37
N GLY A 189 -0.72 -12.43 -8.95
CA GLY A 189 -2.06 -12.46 -8.37
C GLY A 189 -2.16 -13.35 -7.13
N HIS A 190 -1.41 -14.45 -7.08
CA HIS A 190 -1.34 -15.35 -5.93
C HIS A 190 -0.84 -14.63 -4.68
N VAL A 191 0.26 -13.88 -4.82
CA VAL A 191 0.84 -13.11 -3.72
C VAL A 191 -0.09 -11.99 -3.29
N ALA A 192 -0.66 -11.25 -4.24
CA ALA A 192 -1.57 -10.15 -3.95
C ALA A 192 -2.86 -10.63 -3.26
N GLY A 193 -3.46 -11.73 -3.73
CA GLY A 193 -4.65 -12.33 -3.16
C GLY A 193 -4.44 -12.79 -1.72
N SER A 194 -3.31 -13.44 -1.44
CA SER A 194 -2.95 -13.83 -0.07
C SER A 194 -2.75 -12.63 0.85
N VAL A 195 -2.11 -11.55 0.37
CA VAL A 195 -1.93 -10.31 1.14
C VAL A 195 -3.27 -9.68 1.48
N ILE A 196 -4.19 -9.59 0.52
CA ILE A 196 -5.55 -9.06 0.74
C ILE A 196 -6.28 -9.88 1.81
N ALA A 197 -6.26 -11.21 1.69
CA ALA A 197 -6.90 -12.10 2.66
C ALA A 197 -6.28 -11.93 4.07
N SER A 198 -4.96 -11.89 4.15
CA SER A 198 -4.23 -11.75 5.42
C SER A 198 -4.47 -10.39 6.08
N LEU A 199 -4.48 -9.29 5.32
CA LEU A 199 -4.83 -7.95 5.83
C LEU A 199 -6.26 -7.90 6.37
N ASP A 200 -7.20 -8.58 5.71
CA ASP A 200 -8.56 -8.71 6.19
C ASP A 200 -8.66 -9.50 7.50
N MET A 201 -7.96 -10.62 7.60
CA MET A 201 -7.90 -11.43 8.83
C MET A 201 -7.36 -10.63 10.01
N ARG A 202 -6.30 -9.83 9.78
CA ARG A 202 -5.73 -8.94 10.80
C ARG A 202 -6.73 -7.90 11.30
N ARG A 203 -7.51 -7.29 10.39
CA ARG A 203 -8.58 -6.35 10.79
C ARG A 203 -9.62 -7.01 11.69
N MET A 204 -9.90 -8.29 11.47
CA MET A 204 -10.82 -9.08 12.30
C MET A 204 -10.17 -9.72 13.52
N ARG A 205 -8.90 -9.39 13.83
CA ARG A 205 -8.12 -9.98 14.93
C ARG A 205 -7.94 -11.50 14.83
N ARG A 206 -8.03 -12.07 13.63
CA ARG A 206 -7.75 -13.49 13.34
C ARG A 206 -6.26 -13.70 13.06
N TRP A 207 -5.42 -13.36 14.03
CA TRP A 207 -3.96 -13.26 13.86
C TRP A 207 -3.30 -14.58 13.45
N GLU A 208 -3.69 -15.69 14.06
CA GLU A 208 -3.15 -17.03 13.75
C GLU A 208 -3.40 -17.41 12.28
N LEU A 209 -4.60 -17.10 11.78
CA LEU A 209 -4.96 -17.37 10.39
C LEU A 209 -4.17 -16.45 9.44
N ALA A 210 -4.03 -15.17 9.79
CA ALA A 210 -3.22 -14.22 9.03
C ALA A 210 -1.75 -14.66 8.92
N TRP A 211 -1.16 -15.07 10.04
CA TRP A 211 0.20 -15.61 10.08
C TRP A 211 0.34 -16.87 9.23
N SER A 212 -0.63 -17.78 9.31
CA SER A 212 -0.66 -18.98 8.48
C SER A 212 -0.67 -18.63 6.99
N PHE A 213 -1.52 -17.68 6.59
CA PHE A 213 -1.57 -17.19 5.21
C PHE A 213 -0.26 -16.54 4.77
N ASP A 214 0.39 -15.75 5.63
CA ASP A 214 1.68 -15.13 5.28
C ASP A 214 2.80 -16.16 5.10
N VAL A 215 2.87 -17.17 5.96
CA VAL A 215 3.84 -18.27 5.83
C VAL A 215 3.59 -19.05 4.55
N LEU A 216 2.34 -19.42 4.27
CA LEU A 216 1.96 -20.11 3.03
C LEU A 216 2.25 -19.24 1.79
N ASN A 217 2.09 -17.92 1.89
CA ASN A 217 2.41 -16.99 0.82
C ASN A 217 3.91 -16.94 0.53
N VAL A 218 4.75 -16.96 1.58
CA VAL A 218 6.21 -17.02 1.41
C VAL A 218 6.61 -18.35 0.75
N LEU A 219 6.06 -19.48 1.19
CA LEU A 219 6.32 -20.78 0.57
C LEU A 219 5.87 -20.81 -0.90
N GLN A 220 4.69 -20.23 -1.18
CA GLN A 220 4.16 -20.06 -2.53
C GLN A 220 5.09 -19.20 -3.38
N ALA A 221 5.58 -18.07 -2.88
CA ALA A 221 6.53 -17.20 -3.57
C ALA A 221 7.87 -17.91 -3.86
N VAL A 222 8.42 -18.63 -2.88
CA VAL A 222 9.64 -19.43 -3.05
C VAL A 222 9.46 -20.49 -4.12
N ARG A 223 8.31 -21.18 -4.13
CA ARG A 223 8.00 -22.16 -5.19
C ARG A 223 7.90 -21.47 -6.56
N LEU A 224 7.17 -20.36 -6.67
CA LEU A 224 7.00 -19.63 -7.93
C LEU A 224 8.35 -19.14 -8.49
N LEU A 225 9.29 -18.72 -7.64
CA LEU A 225 10.67 -18.45 -8.04
C LEU A 225 11.41 -19.72 -8.44
N GLY A 226 11.27 -20.81 -7.67
CA GLY A 226 11.94 -22.09 -7.93
C GLY A 226 11.50 -22.77 -9.23
N THR A 227 10.22 -22.65 -9.60
CA THR A 227 9.69 -23.15 -10.87
C THR A 227 9.89 -22.19 -12.04
N ARG A 228 10.50 -21.01 -11.78
CA ARG A 228 10.65 -19.92 -12.75
C ARG A 228 9.30 -19.46 -13.31
N GLY A 229 8.24 -19.53 -12.49
CA GLY A 229 6.88 -19.13 -12.86
C GLY A 229 6.59 -17.64 -12.66
N HIS A 230 7.40 -16.92 -11.89
CA HIS A 230 7.31 -15.47 -11.71
C HIS A 230 8.69 -14.87 -11.51
N TYR A 231 8.91 -13.67 -12.03
CA TYR A 231 10.07 -12.86 -11.66
C TYR A 231 9.94 -12.35 -10.22
N THR A 232 11.05 -12.05 -9.58
CA THR A 232 11.10 -11.44 -8.24
C THR A 232 10.29 -10.15 -8.19
N ILE A 233 10.35 -9.36 -9.26
CA ILE A 233 9.58 -8.10 -9.36
C ILE A 233 8.07 -8.36 -9.39
N ASP A 234 7.61 -9.45 -10.02
CA ASP A 234 6.18 -9.80 -10.06
C ASP A 234 5.65 -10.06 -8.65
N LEU A 235 6.45 -10.71 -7.81
CA LEU A 235 6.10 -11.04 -6.42
C LEU A 235 6.13 -9.80 -5.55
N ALA A 236 7.16 -8.96 -5.67
CA ALA A 236 7.29 -7.71 -4.91
C ALA A 236 6.15 -6.74 -5.24
N VAL A 237 5.85 -6.55 -6.54
CA VAL A 237 4.73 -5.73 -6.99
C VAL A 237 3.41 -6.38 -6.57
N GLY A 238 3.30 -7.71 -6.54
CA GLY A 238 2.15 -8.43 -5.99
C GLY A 238 1.86 -8.09 -4.53
N VAL A 239 2.88 -8.05 -3.67
CA VAL A 239 2.72 -7.59 -2.27
C VAL A 239 2.23 -6.14 -2.21
N GLY A 240 2.90 -5.26 -2.95
CA GLY A 240 2.54 -3.84 -3.00
C GLY A 240 1.12 -3.61 -3.51
N ALA A 241 0.71 -4.34 -4.55
CA ALA A 241 -0.63 -4.32 -5.10
C ALA A 241 -1.67 -4.78 -4.08
N GLY A 242 -1.41 -5.87 -3.35
CA GLY A 242 -2.32 -6.34 -2.30
C GLY A 242 -2.59 -5.27 -1.23
N ILE A 243 -1.55 -4.57 -0.77
CA ILE A 243 -1.66 -3.47 0.20
C ILE A 243 -2.38 -2.26 -0.43
N LEU A 244 -1.99 -1.85 -1.64
CA LEU A 244 -2.55 -0.70 -2.32
C LEU A 244 -4.05 -0.87 -2.58
N PHE A 245 -4.46 -2.01 -3.13
CA PHE A 245 -5.87 -2.26 -3.45
C PHE A 245 -6.72 -2.47 -2.21
N ASP A 246 -6.15 -3.04 -1.13
CA ASP A 246 -6.82 -3.07 0.17
C ASP A 246 -7.07 -1.67 0.75
N PHE A 247 -6.10 -0.77 0.62
CA PHE A 247 -6.23 0.63 1.01
C PHE A 247 -7.30 1.35 0.17
N LEU A 248 -7.24 1.21 -1.16
CA LEU A 248 -8.22 1.81 -2.08
C LEU A 248 -9.64 1.29 -1.84
N ALA A 249 -9.80 -0.01 -1.57
CA ALA A 249 -11.10 -0.57 -1.21
C ALA A 249 -11.64 0.02 0.10
N GLY A 250 -10.78 0.25 1.10
CA GLY A 250 -11.15 0.95 2.32
C GLY A 250 -11.67 2.36 2.06
N GLN A 251 -10.93 3.15 1.25
CA GLN A 251 -11.35 4.50 0.87
C GLN A 251 -12.68 4.52 0.10
N TYR A 252 -12.89 3.53 -0.78
CA TYR A 252 -14.14 3.37 -1.51
C TYR A 252 -15.33 3.09 -0.57
N GLU A 253 -15.18 2.16 0.37
CA GLU A 253 -16.22 1.87 1.36
C GLU A 253 -16.55 3.09 2.22
N ASP A 254 -15.53 3.78 2.73
CA ASP A 254 -15.71 4.97 3.56
C ASP A 254 -16.42 6.09 2.81
N SER A 255 -16.12 6.24 1.51
CA SER A 255 -16.80 7.21 0.65
C SER A 255 -18.28 6.89 0.44
N LYS A 256 -18.66 5.60 0.39
CA LYS A 256 -20.06 5.18 0.25
C LYS A 256 -20.84 5.27 1.56
N ARG A 257 -20.19 5.06 2.70
CA ARG A 257 -20.80 5.26 4.04
C ARG A 257 -21.13 6.73 4.33
N LYS A 258 -20.39 7.67 3.74
CA LYS A 258 -20.56 9.12 3.93
C LYS A 258 -21.62 9.76 3.03
N MET A 259 -22.18 9.04 2.05
CA MET A 259 -23.30 9.57 1.24
C MET A 259 -24.61 9.44 2.04
N PRO A 260 -25.33 10.54 2.32
CA PRO A 260 -26.65 10.45 2.91
C PRO A 260 -27.58 9.69 1.95
N SER A 261 -28.23 8.64 2.42
CA SER A 261 -29.42 8.09 1.75
C SER A 261 -30.40 9.24 1.51
N HIS A 262 -30.93 9.35 0.28
CA HIS A 262 -31.90 10.34 -0.16
C HIS A 262 -32.78 10.90 0.98
N PRO A 263 -32.94 12.24 1.12
CA PRO A 263 -33.98 12.76 2.00
C PRO A 263 -35.33 12.19 1.54
N PRO A 264 -36.20 11.76 2.46
CA PRO A 264 -37.51 11.23 2.11
C PRO A 264 -38.26 12.27 1.27
N LEU A 265 -38.85 11.80 0.16
CA LEU A 265 -39.75 12.61 -0.66
C LEU A 265 -40.80 13.27 0.25
N PRO A 266 -41.04 14.59 0.13
CA PRO A 266 -42.05 15.24 0.94
C PRO A 266 -43.40 14.58 0.66
N SER A 267 -44.01 14.06 1.73
CA SER A 267 -45.38 13.54 1.71
C SER A 267 -46.28 14.62 1.12
N LYS A 268 -46.93 14.32 -0.01
CA LYS A 268 -48.04 15.15 -0.51
C LYS A 268 -49.07 15.25 0.60
N GLN A 269 -49.21 16.42 1.23
CA GLN A 269 -50.38 16.75 2.02
C GLN A 269 -51.57 16.72 1.06
N THR A 270 -52.44 15.73 1.24
CA THR A 270 -53.81 15.75 0.73
C THR A 270 -54.52 16.94 1.34
N SER A 271 -54.70 17.99 0.54
CA SER A 271 -55.70 19.02 0.79
C SER A 271 -57.06 18.42 0.49
N ILE A 272 -57.80 18.08 1.54
CA ILE A 272 -59.23 17.86 1.48
C ILE A 272 -59.88 19.24 1.35
N ALA A 273 -60.66 19.42 0.30
CA ALA A 273 -61.74 20.40 0.20
C ALA A 273 -62.94 19.70 -0.44
#